data_AF-A0A951JMM1-F1
#
_entry.id   AF-A0A951JMM1-F1
#
_cell.length_a   1.000
_cell.length_b   1.000
_cell.length_c   1.000
_cell.angle_alpha   90.00
_cell.angle_beta   90.00
_cell.angle_gamma   90.00
#
_symmetry.space_group_name_H-M   'P 1'
#
loop_
_entity.id
_entity.type
_entity.pdbx_description
1 polymer ?
#
loop_
_entity_poly.entity_id
_entity_poly.type
_entity_poly.pdbx_seq_one_letter_code
_entity_poly.pdbx_strand_id
1 'polypeptide(L)' 'MSDTTTIRIDRDTHEELKRLANKRHATVTETVSRAVRLLRQEEIGRQLAAPLEDDETLWLDADLG' A
#
# COMPACT_ATOMS: atom_id res chain seq x y z
N MET A 1 22.16 -8.60 -5.15
CA MET A 1 21.76 -7.65 -6.20
C MET A 1 20.26 -7.44 -6.04
N SER A 2 19.78 -6.21 -5.93
CA SER A 2 18.34 -5.94 -5.89
C SER A 2 17.76 -6.17 -7.28
N ASP A 3 16.76 -7.04 -7.38
CA ASP A 3 16.05 -7.27 -8.63
C ASP A 3 15.43 -5.95 -9.09
N THR A 4 15.69 -5.58 -10.34
CA THR A 4 15.18 -4.34 -10.94
C THR A 4 14.11 -4.68 -11.96
N THR A 5 12.95 -4.05 -11.84
CA THR A 5 11.83 -4.21 -12.78
C THR A 5 11.65 -2.92 -13.57
N THR A 6 11.49 -3.05 -14.89
CA THR A 6 11.19 -1.90 -15.77
C THR A 6 9.69 -1.89 -16.08
N ILE A 7 9.04 -0.75 -15.84
CA ILE A 7 7.64 -0.51 -16.18
C ILE A 7 7.53 0.58 -17.24
N ARG A 8 6.52 0.46 -18.13
CA ARG A 8 6.21 1.49 -19.12
C ARG A 8 4.98 2.27 -18.63
N ILE A 9 5.09 3.58 -18.69
CA ILE A 9 4.02 4.53 -18.36
C ILE A 9 3.98 5.59 -19.46
N ASP A 10 2.85 6.28 -19.59
CA ASP A 10 2.78 7.44 -20.47
C ASP A 10 3.61 8.63 -19.93
N ARG A 11 3.77 9.63 -20.78
CA ARG A 11 4.56 10.83 -20.47
C ARG A 11 3.95 11.63 -19.33
N ASP A 12 2.63 11.75 -19.28
CA ASP A 12 1.95 12.61 -18.32
C ASP A 12 2.09 12.06 -16.90
N THR A 13 1.90 10.74 -16.75
CA THR A 13 2.15 9.99 -15.52
C THR A 13 3.61 10.12 -15.09
N HIS A 14 4.56 10.02 -16.02
CA HIS A 14 5.97 10.18 -15.71
C HIS A 14 6.29 11.58 -15.15
N GLU A 15 5.75 12.63 -15.76
CA GLU A 15 5.95 14.01 -15.30
C GLU A 15 5.27 14.27 -13.95
N GLU A 16 4.10 13.67 -13.70
CA GLU A 16 3.46 13.74 -12.40
C GLU A 16 4.30 13.08 -11.30
N LEU A 17 4.81 11.87 -11.56
CA LEU A 17 5.70 11.18 -10.62
C LEU A 17 6.97 11.98 -10.34
N LYS A 18 7.56 12.62 -11.37
CA LYS A 18 8.71 13.52 -11.19
C LYS A 18 8.38 14.73 -10.32
N ARG A 19 7.26 15.43 -10.60
CA ARG A 19 6.83 16.57 -9.78
C ARG A 19 6.63 16.16 -8.32
N LEU A 20 6.00 15.01 -8.10
CA LEU A 20 5.73 14.49 -6.76
C LEU A 20 7.01 14.12 -6.01
N ALA A 21 7.95 13.46 -6.69
CA ALA A 21 9.25 13.10 -6.15
C ALA A 21 10.04 14.35 -5.75
N ASN A 22 10.10 15.35 -6.64
CA ASN A 22 10.76 16.64 -6.38
C ASN A 22 10.14 17.37 -5.18
N LYS A 23 8.81 17.44 -5.10
CA LYS A 23 8.10 18.07 -3.96
C LYS A 23 8.45 17.41 -2.62
N ARG A 24 8.82 16.13 -2.63
CA ARG A 24 9.17 15.35 -1.43
C ARG A 24 10.67 15.19 -1.22
N HIS A 25 11.50 15.86 -2.03
CA HIS A 25 12.97 15.70 -2.01
C HIS A 25 13.40 14.22 -2.10
N ALA A 26 12.69 13.43 -2.91
CA ALA A 26 12.91 12.01 -3.09
C ALA A 26 13.10 11.68 -4.57
N THR A 27 13.59 10.47 -4.85
CA THR A 27 13.63 9.90 -6.20
C THR A 27 12.25 9.39 -6.63
N VAL A 28 12.08 9.20 -7.95
CA VAL A 28 10.88 8.56 -8.50
C VAL A 28 10.72 7.15 -7.94
N THR A 29 11.81 6.37 -7.84
CA THR A 29 11.81 5.00 -7.30
C THR A 29 11.33 4.95 -5.85
N GLU A 30 11.84 5.83 -4.97
CA GLU A 30 11.40 5.92 -3.58
C GLU A 30 9.93 6.32 -3.48
N THR A 31 9.50 7.25 -4.33
CA THR A 31 8.11 7.72 -4.39
C THR A 31 7.17 6.59 -4.78
N VAL A 32 7.50 5.81 -5.81
CA VAL A 32 6.73 4.65 -6.25
C VAL A 32 6.71 3.55 -5.18
N SER A 33 7.86 3.22 -4.59
CA SER A 33 7.95 2.22 -3.51
C SER A 33 7.06 2.60 -2.33
N ARG A 34 7.08 3.88 -1.93
CA ARG A 34 6.21 4.38 -0.87
C ARG A 34 4.73 4.35 -1.26
N ALA A 35 4.40 4.71 -2.50
CA ALA A 35 3.01 4.66 -2.99
C ALA A 35 2.47 3.22 -2.96
N VAL A 36 3.23 2.24 -3.46
CA VAL A 36 2.86 0.82 -3.41
C VAL A 36 2.64 0.35 -1.97
N ARG A 37 3.54 0.74 -1.05
CA ARG A 37 3.37 0.42 0.38
C ARG A 37 2.10 1.01 0.95
N LEU A 38 1.78 2.27 0.65
CA LEU A 38 0.57 2.93 1.14
C LEU A 38 -0.71 2.28 0.59
N LEU A 39 -0.74 1.94 -0.70
CA LEU A 39 -1.88 1.23 -1.31
C LEU A 39 -2.13 -0.13 -0.63
N ARG A 40 -1.06 -0.87 -0.33
CA ARG A 40 -1.17 -2.13 0.42
C ARG A 40 -1.66 -1.93 1.84
N GLN A 41 -1.17 -0.89 2.52
CA GLN A 41 -1.61 -0.55 3.88
C GLN A 41 -3.07 -0.11 3.92
N GLU A 42 -3.54 0.61 2.90
CA GLU A 42 -4.94 1.00 2.75
C GLU A 42 -5.85 -0.22 2.57
N GLU A 43 -5.43 -1.19 1.75
CA GLU A 43 -6.16 -2.44 1.57
C GLU A 43 -6.25 -3.25 2.87
N ILE A 44 -5.14 -3.42 3.58
CA ILE A 44 -5.12 -4.07 4.90
C ILE A 44 -6.02 -3.31 5.88
N GLY A 45 -5.95 -1.97 5.89
CA GLY A 45 -6.78 -1.13 6.75
C GLY A 45 -8.26 -1.32 6.48
N ARG A 46 -8.68 -1.47 5.22
CA ARG A 46 -10.07 -1.79 4.87
C ARG A 46 -10.49 -3.17 5.36
N GLN A 47 -9.62 -4.18 5.25
CA GLN A 47 -9.90 -5.52 5.75
C GLN A 47 -10.05 -5.53 7.28
N LEU A 48 -9.15 -4.87 8.00
CA LEU A 48 -9.20 -4.78 9.46
C LEU A 48 -10.37 -3.95 9.99
N ALA A 49 -10.88 -3.00 9.20
CA ALA A 49 -12.03 -2.17 9.57
C ALA A 49 -13.38 -2.84 9.24
N ALA A 50 -13.37 -3.97 8.52
CA ALA A 50 -14.58 -4.74 8.31
C ALA A 50 -15.07 -5.28 9.67
N PRO A 51 -16.38 -5.23 9.95
CA PRO A 51 -16.94 -5.94 11.09
C PRO A 51 -16.53 -7.40 11.02
N LEU A 52 -16.17 -7.97 12.18
CA LEU A 52 -15.92 -9.40 12.29
C LEU A 52 -17.19 -10.17 11.94
N GLU A 53 -17.03 -11.31 11.29
CA GLU A 53 -18.13 -12.24 11.10
C GLU A 53 -18.57 -12.83 12.46
N ASP A 54 -19.79 -13.33 12.53
CA ASP A 54 -20.38 -13.83 13.77
C ASP A 54 -19.57 -15.01 14.35
N ASP A 55 -18.99 -15.85 13.48
CA ASP A 55 -18.14 -16.97 13.87
C ASP A 55 -16.75 -16.54 14.35
N GLU A 56 -16.17 -15.49 13.75
CA GLU A 56 -14.93 -14.86 14.21
C GLU A 56 -15.11 -14.22 15.60
N THR A 57 -16.26 -13.59 15.83
CA THR A 57 -16.63 -13.01 17.13
C THR A 57 -16.87 -14.11 18.17
N LEU A 58 -17.59 -15.17 17.80
CA LEU A 58 -17.82 -16.33 18.67
C LEU A 58 -16.51 -17.03 19.07
N TRP A 59 -15.51 -17.05 18.19
CA TRP A 59 -14.17 -17.57 18.50
C TRP A 59 -13.42 -16.67 19.49
N LEU A 60 -13.52 -15.34 19.36
CA LEU A 60 -12.91 -14.39 20.30
C LEU A 60 -13.54 -14.45 21.69
N ASP A 61 -14.85 -14.65 21.76
CA ASP A 61 -15.61 -14.74 23.01
C ASP A 61 -15.64 -16.17 23.58
N ALA A 62 -14.96 -17.13 22.95
CA ALA A 62 -14.87 -18.49 23.44
C ALA A 62 -14.09 -18.52 24.77
N ASP A 63 -14.74 -19.04 25.81
CA ASP A 63 -14.16 -19.15 27.14
C ASP A 63 -12.92 -20.08 27.07
N LEU A 64 -11.73 -19.50 27.20
CA LEU A 64 -10.46 -20.21 27.28
C LEU A 64 -10.36 -20.79 28.69
N GLY A 65 -11.04 -21.91 28.91
CA GLY A 65 -11.18 -22.58 30.21
C GLY A 65 -9.89 -22.81 30.98
#